data_AF-A0A960KUD7-F1
#
_entry.id   AF-A0A960KUD7-F1
#
_cell.length_a   1.000
_cell.length_b   1.000
_cell.length_c   1.000
_cell.angle_alpha   90.00
_cell.angle_beta   90.00
_cell.angle_gamma   90.00
#
_symmetry.space_group_name_H-M   'P 1'
#
loop_
_entity.id
_entity.type
_entity.pdbx_description
1 polymer ?
#
loop_
_entity_poly.entity_id
_entity_poly.type
_entity_poly.pdbx_seq_one_letter_code
_entity_poly.pdbx_strand_id
1 'polypeptide(L)'
;MKKQVLLIGICIMAIACATTADKPAESAKSEILSVNASEEMNAKLTLADGVDGQTDHIVSKCTGCALQMAGSDSFKTKVGEYEVHFCSDFCKKAFDRKPDESLKNLVIPQI
;
A
#
# COMPACT_ATOMS: atom_id res chain seq x y z
N MET A 1 59.36 -2.12 22.43
CA MET A 1 59.69 -3.30 23.27
C MET A 1 59.21 -3.06 24.69
N LYS A 2 58.20 -3.80 25.17
CA LYS A 2 58.08 -4.33 26.55
C LYS A 2 56.72 -5.00 26.74
N LYS A 3 56.78 -6.32 26.94
CA LYS A 3 55.69 -7.22 27.36
C LYS A 3 55.67 -7.26 28.89
N GLN A 4 54.48 -7.23 29.49
CA GLN A 4 54.07 -7.90 30.74
C GLN A 4 52.52 -7.83 30.72
N VAL A 5 51.75 -8.90 30.51
CA VAL A 5 51.43 -10.03 31.42
C VAL A 5 50.93 -9.54 32.78
N LEU A 6 49.65 -9.80 33.11
CA LEU A 6 49.22 -10.64 34.26
C LEU A 6 47.70 -10.47 34.59
N LEU A 7 46.98 -11.58 34.40
CA LEU A 7 45.86 -12.17 35.17
C LEU A 7 44.54 -11.42 35.53
N ILE A 8 43.47 -12.11 35.12
CA ILE A 8 42.27 -12.55 35.88
C ILE A 8 41.28 -11.49 36.36
N GLY A 9 40.04 -11.61 35.88
CA GLY A 9 38.91 -10.94 36.50
C GLY A 9 37.55 -11.24 35.88
N ILE A 10 37.01 -12.42 36.20
CA ILE A 10 35.58 -12.66 36.46
C ILE A 10 34.63 -12.87 35.26
N CYS A 11 34.09 -14.08 35.29
CA CYS A 11 32.90 -14.58 34.62
C CYS A 11 31.67 -13.79 35.11
N ILE A 12 30.95 -13.12 34.21
CA ILE A 12 29.55 -12.77 34.44
C ILE A 12 28.73 -13.35 33.30
N MET A 13 27.85 -14.26 33.72
CA MET A 13 26.78 -14.83 32.92
C MET A 13 25.88 -13.74 32.35
N ALA A 14 25.65 -13.80 31.05
CA ALA A 14 24.35 -13.52 30.45
C ALA A 14 24.36 -14.07 29.02
N ILE A 15 24.12 -15.37 28.88
CA ILE A 15 23.62 -15.92 27.61
C ILE A 15 22.16 -15.48 27.53
N ALA A 16 21.94 -14.22 27.14
CA ALA A 16 20.66 -13.78 26.62
C ALA A 16 20.63 -14.16 25.14
N CYS A 17 20.05 -15.33 24.89
CA CYS A 17 19.61 -15.76 23.57
C CYS A 17 18.46 -14.83 23.13
N ALA A 18 18.80 -13.66 22.60
CA ALA A 18 17.85 -12.84 21.85
C ALA A 18 18.08 -13.16 20.38
N THR A 19 17.37 -14.20 19.95
CA THR A 19 17.18 -14.61 18.56
C THR A 19 16.99 -13.39 17.66
N THR A 20 17.81 -13.32 16.62
CA THR A 20 17.53 -12.62 15.38
C THR A 20 16.19 -13.13 14.86
N ALA A 21 15.12 -12.38 15.14
CA ALA A 21 13.90 -12.45 14.38
C ALA A 21 13.93 -11.25 13.44
N ASP A 22 14.65 -11.42 12.32
CA ASP A 22 14.30 -10.80 11.06
C ASP A 22 12.79 -10.97 10.90
N LYS A 23 12.05 -9.90 11.19
CA LYS A 23 10.61 -9.86 10.92
C LYS A 23 10.51 -9.82 9.40
N PRO A 24 10.05 -10.88 8.73
CA PRO A 24 9.81 -10.81 7.31
C PRO A 24 8.77 -9.72 7.11
N ALA A 25 9.04 -8.84 6.17
CA ALA A 25 8.02 -8.04 5.55
C ALA A 25 6.94 -9.01 5.06
N GLU A 26 5.82 -9.07 5.79
CA GLU A 26 4.60 -9.71 5.34
C GLU A 26 3.96 -8.77 4.30
N SER A 27 4.64 -8.74 3.16
CA SER A 27 4.03 -8.51 1.87
C SER A 27 3.10 -9.68 1.57
N ALA A 28 2.07 -9.35 0.78
CA ALA A 28 1.14 -10.27 0.14
C ALA A 28 0.03 -10.86 1.03
N LYS A 29 -0.89 -9.96 1.40
CA LYS A 29 -2.29 -10.25 1.13
C LYS A 29 -2.90 -9.18 0.21
N SER A 30 -2.27 -9.03 -0.96
CA SER A 30 -2.98 -8.61 -2.17
C SER A 30 -3.71 -9.86 -2.64
N GLU A 31 -4.80 -10.18 -1.95
CA GLU A 31 -5.75 -11.16 -2.43
C GLU A 31 -6.43 -10.50 -3.62
N ILE A 32 -6.01 -10.95 -4.78
CA ILE A 32 -6.41 -10.54 -6.11
C ILE A 32 -7.95 -10.44 -6.18
N LEU A 33 -8.52 -9.22 -6.16
CA LEU A 33 -9.89 -8.92 -6.59
C LEU A 33 -10.02 -8.98 -8.14
N SER A 34 -9.32 -9.91 -8.79
CA SER A 34 -9.19 -9.97 -10.26
C SER A 34 -10.12 -10.97 -10.93
N VAL A 35 -11.28 -11.26 -10.37
CA VAL A 35 -12.33 -11.93 -11.14
C VAL A 35 -13.62 -11.14 -11.01
N ASN A 36 -13.72 -10.18 -11.92
CA ASN A 36 -14.87 -9.37 -12.31
C ASN A 36 -15.13 -8.16 -11.43
N ALA A 37 -14.26 -7.15 -11.55
CA ALA A 37 -14.78 -5.80 -11.46
C ALA A 37 -15.96 -5.70 -12.46
N SER A 38 -17.14 -5.30 -11.97
CA SER A 38 -18.32 -5.16 -12.82
C SER A 38 -18.05 -4.14 -13.94
N GLU A 39 -18.74 -4.28 -15.06
CA GLU A 39 -18.64 -3.32 -16.17
C GLU A 39 -18.85 -1.87 -15.70
N GLU A 40 -19.75 -1.66 -14.74
CA GLU A 40 -20.00 -0.37 -14.10
C GLU A 40 -18.77 0.18 -13.36
N MET A 41 -18.05 -0.66 -12.61
CA MET A 41 -16.82 -0.26 -11.92
C MET A 41 -15.69 0.02 -12.90
N ASN A 42 -15.55 -0.78 -13.95
CA ASN A 42 -14.57 -0.53 -14.99
C ASN A 42 -14.84 0.80 -15.69
N ALA A 43 -16.10 1.10 -16.03
CA ALA A 43 -16.46 2.39 -16.61
C ALA A 43 -16.13 3.57 -15.67
N LYS A 44 -16.36 3.43 -14.37
CA LYS A 44 -15.97 4.44 -13.36
C LYS A 44 -14.46 4.61 -13.30
N LEU A 45 -13.70 3.51 -13.34
CA LEU A 45 -12.24 3.54 -13.31
C LEU A 45 -11.66 4.16 -14.59
N THR A 46 -12.20 3.85 -15.77
CA THR A 46 -11.83 4.51 -17.04
C THR A 46 -12.01 6.02 -16.97
N LEU A 47 -13.15 6.47 -16.43
CA LEU A 47 -13.41 7.90 -16.28
C LEU A 47 -12.47 8.54 -15.24
N ALA A 48 -12.16 7.84 -14.15
CA ALA A 48 -11.28 8.33 -13.09
C ALA A 48 -9.81 8.39 -13.52
N ASP A 49 -9.36 7.44 -14.35
CA ASP A 49 -8.05 7.40 -15.01
C ASP A 49 -7.86 8.68 -15.83
N GLY A 50 -8.83 9.01 -16.69
CA GLY A 50 -8.79 10.22 -17.52
C GLY A 50 -8.75 11.55 -16.76
N VAL A 51 -9.08 11.59 -15.46
CA VAL A 51 -9.07 12.84 -14.67
C VAL A 51 -7.65 13.37 -14.46
N ASP A 52 -6.63 12.52 -14.48
CA ASP A 52 -5.25 12.97 -14.34
C ASP A 52 -4.60 13.40 -15.68
N GLY A 53 -5.34 13.28 -16.77
CA GLY A 53 -4.89 13.64 -18.12
C GLY A 53 -4.15 12.51 -18.85
N GLN A 54 -4.08 11.31 -18.28
CA GLN A 54 -3.52 10.13 -18.90
C GLN A 54 -4.57 9.00 -18.96
N THR A 55 -4.30 7.97 -19.76
CA THR A 55 -5.13 6.77 -19.82
C THR A 55 -4.20 5.56 -19.87
N ASP A 56 -3.63 5.23 -18.72
CA ASP A 56 -2.62 4.21 -18.53
C ASP A 56 -3.07 3.11 -17.55
N HIS A 57 -4.36 3.09 -17.21
CA HIS A 57 -4.97 2.24 -16.18
C HIS A 57 -4.40 2.50 -14.78
N ILE A 58 -3.93 3.72 -14.52
CA ILE A 58 -3.48 4.18 -13.21
C ILE A 58 -4.34 5.36 -12.79
N VAL A 59 -5.27 5.10 -11.87
CA VAL A 59 -6.01 6.18 -11.23
C VAL A 59 -5.10 6.85 -10.19
N SER A 60 -4.33 7.85 -10.63
CA SER A 60 -3.32 8.52 -9.80
C SER A 60 -3.94 9.50 -8.78
N LYS A 61 -5.21 9.87 -8.94
CA LYS A 61 -5.96 10.72 -7.99
C LYS A 61 -6.73 9.87 -7.00
N CYS A 62 -6.74 10.28 -5.73
CA CYS A 62 -7.35 9.53 -4.64
C CYS A 62 -8.88 9.44 -4.81
N THR A 63 -9.40 8.23 -5.05
CA THR A 63 -10.85 7.97 -5.17
C THR A 63 -11.59 8.28 -3.86
N GLY A 64 -10.97 8.02 -2.70
CA GLY A 64 -11.53 8.34 -1.38
C GLY A 64 -11.70 9.85 -1.11
N CYS A 65 -11.04 10.70 -1.89
CA CYS A 65 -11.16 12.16 -1.81
C CYS A 65 -11.82 12.75 -3.08
N ALA A 66 -12.67 11.97 -3.75
CA ALA A 66 -13.36 12.36 -4.98
C ALA A 66 -12.41 12.91 -6.06
N LEU A 67 -11.23 12.31 -6.18
CA LEU A 67 -10.18 12.66 -7.15
C LEU A 67 -9.59 14.07 -6.99
N GLN A 68 -9.88 14.76 -5.89
CA GLN A 68 -9.37 16.12 -5.61
C GLN A 68 -7.97 16.14 -4.99
N MET A 69 -7.44 14.98 -4.60
CA MET A 69 -6.10 14.85 -4.02
C MET A 69 -5.25 13.89 -4.85
N ALA A 70 -3.95 14.18 -4.96
CA ALA A 70 -3.00 13.22 -5.52
C ALA A 70 -2.91 11.98 -4.62
N GLY A 71 -2.93 10.82 -5.25
CA GLY A 71 -2.58 9.55 -4.63
C GLY A 71 -1.07 9.36 -4.58
N SER A 72 -0.65 8.30 -3.90
CA SER A 72 0.73 7.84 -3.85
C SER A 72 0.80 6.35 -4.15
N ASP A 73 1.86 5.95 -4.85
CA ASP A 73 2.23 4.56 -5.11
C ASP A 73 2.50 3.73 -3.84
N SER A 74 2.74 4.39 -2.71
CA SER A 74 2.89 3.78 -1.39
C SER A 74 1.55 3.32 -0.81
N PHE A 75 0.44 3.91 -1.27
CA PHE A 75 -0.92 3.54 -0.86
C PHE A 75 -1.73 3.21 -2.10
N LYS A 76 -1.57 1.99 -2.62
CA LYS A 76 -2.25 1.56 -3.84
C LYS A 76 -2.88 0.18 -3.75
N THR A 77 -3.94 -0.03 -4.53
CA THR A 77 -4.64 -1.31 -4.64
C THR A 77 -4.91 -1.63 -6.11
N LYS A 78 -5.21 -2.90 -6.41
CA LYS A 78 -5.60 -3.31 -7.77
C LYS A 78 -7.10 -3.63 -7.82
N VAL A 79 -7.78 -3.11 -8.83
CA VAL A 79 -9.19 -3.41 -9.12
C VAL A 79 -9.31 -3.79 -10.59
N GLY A 80 -9.50 -5.09 -10.87
CA GLY A 80 -9.36 -5.59 -12.23
C GLY A 80 -7.98 -5.27 -12.82
N GLU A 81 -7.96 -4.57 -13.95
CA GLU A 81 -6.74 -4.14 -14.64
C GLU A 81 -6.19 -2.80 -14.13
N TYR A 82 -6.94 -2.07 -13.31
CA TYR A 82 -6.56 -0.74 -12.84
C TYR A 82 -5.72 -0.81 -11.56
N GLU A 83 -4.69 0.04 -11.51
CA GLU A 83 -4.01 0.41 -10.29
C GLU A 83 -4.65 1.70 -9.73
N VAL A 84 -5.11 1.67 -8.48
CA VAL A 84 -5.77 2.82 -7.85
C VAL A 84 -4.90 3.33 -6.72
N HIS A 85 -4.50 4.61 -6.79
CA HIS A 85 -3.64 5.25 -5.80
C HIS A 85 -4.47 6.05 -4.81
N PHE A 86 -4.02 6.12 -3.57
CA PHE A 86 -4.70 6.80 -2.46
C PHE A 86 -3.76 7.81 -1.81
N CYS A 87 -4.31 8.91 -1.29
CA CYS A 87 -3.51 9.97 -0.65
C CYS A 87 -3.00 9.56 0.74
N SER A 88 -3.59 8.52 1.34
CA SER A 88 -3.22 8.01 2.67
C SER A 88 -3.61 6.54 2.83
N ASP A 89 -2.97 5.88 3.79
CA ASP A 89 -3.34 4.53 4.24
C ASP A 89 -4.80 4.45 4.72
N PHE A 90 -5.33 5.53 5.34
CA PHE A 90 -6.72 5.59 5.76
C PHE A 90 -7.68 5.49 4.57
N CYS A 91 -7.45 6.26 3.50
CA CYS A 91 -8.28 6.22 2.30
C CYS A 91 -8.21 4.86 1.61
N LYS A 92 -7.00 4.28 1.50
CA LYS A 92 -6.81 2.93 0.96
C LYS A 92 -7.61 1.90 1.75
N LYS A 93 -7.43 1.86 3.08
CA LYS A 93 -8.13 0.92 3.95
C LYS A 93 -9.65 1.11 3.93
N ALA A 94 -10.13 2.34 3.80
CA ALA A 94 -11.56 2.60 3.67
C ALA A 94 -12.11 2.03 2.36
N PHE A 95 -11.39 2.22 1.25
CA PHE A 95 -11.74 1.67 -0.06
C PHE A 95 -11.71 0.14 -0.06
N ASP A 96 -10.63 -0.48 0.41
CA ASP A 96 -10.43 -1.93 0.38
C ASP A 96 -11.53 -2.71 1.14
N ARG A 97 -12.17 -2.08 2.14
CA ARG A 97 -13.30 -2.71 2.85
C ARG A 97 -14.51 -2.90 1.95
N LYS A 98 -14.74 -1.97 1.02
CA LYS A 98 -15.93 -1.91 0.16
C LYS A 98 -15.61 -1.21 -1.18
N PRO A 99 -14.81 -1.83 -2.05
CA PRO A 99 -14.37 -1.22 -3.30
C PRO A 99 -15.56 -0.90 -4.21
N ASP A 100 -16.54 -1.81 -4.31
CA ASP A 100 -17.72 -1.65 -5.16
C ASP A 100 -18.58 -0.45 -4.74
N GLU A 101 -18.85 -0.31 -3.44
CA GLU A 101 -19.62 0.82 -2.90
C GLU A 101 -18.86 2.13 -3.10
N SER A 102 -17.53 2.11 -2.92
CA SER A 102 -16.67 3.27 -3.11
C SER A 102 -16.65 3.75 -4.56
N LEU A 103 -16.58 2.83 -5.53
CA LEU A 103 -16.58 3.16 -6.96
C LEU A 103 -17.96 3.57 -7.48
N LYS A 104 -19.02 2.91 -7.03
CA LYS A 104 -20.40 3.30 -7.39
C LYS A 104 -20.71 4.72 -6.95
N ASN A 105 -20.30 5.09 -5.74
CA ASN A 105 -20.50 6.43 -5.17
C ASN A 105 -19.44 7.45 -5.58
N LEU A 106 -18.43 7.05 -6.37
CA LEU A 106 -17.39 7.97 -6.81
C LEU A 106 -18.00 9.04 -7.72
N VAL A 107 -17.91 10.29 -7.26
CA VAL A 107 -18.21 11.47 -8.05
C VAL A 107 -16.95 11.85 -8.82
N ILE A 108 -17.08 11.84 -10.14
CA ILE A 108 -15.98 12.20 -11.04
C ILE A 108 -16.19 13.67 -11.43
N PRO A 109 -15.24 14.56 -11.13
CA PRO A 109 -15.34 15.96 -11.50
C PRO A 109 -15.42 16.07 -13.04
N GLN A 110 -16.30 16.93 -13.51
CA GLN A 110 -16.35 17.28 -14.94
C GLN A 110 -15.24 18.30 -15.17
N ILE A 111 -14.13 17.85 -15.76
CA ILE A 111 -13.00 18.71 -16.17
C ILE A 111 -13.13 19.16 -17.61
#